data_AF-A0A097PL10-F1
#
_entry.id   AF-A0A097PL10-F1
#
_cell.length_a   1.000
_cell.length_b   1.000
_cell.length_c   1.000
_cell.angle_alpha   90.00
_cell.angle_beta   90.00
_cell.angle_gamma   90.00
#
_symmetry.space_group_name_H-M   'P 1'
#
loop_
_entity.id
_entity.type
_entity.pdbx_description
1 polymer ?
#
loop_
_entity_poly.entity_id
_entity_poly.type
_entity_poly.pdbx_seq_one_letter_code
_entity_poly.pdbx_strand_id
1 'polypeptide(L)'
;ATPAGEIALSSEQKVYDVVLKQAALVKRRIKKLEKPDIVLPGTVLSEAYDRCREVCAEYAKTFYLGTLLMTPERRRAIWAMYVWCRRTDELVDGPNASHITPTALDRWEDRLDDIFSGRPFDMLDAALSDTVTRFPVDIQPFKDMIDGMRMDLWKSRYKNFDELYLYCYYVAGTVGLMSVPIMGIAPESQATTESVYNAALALGLANQLTNILRDVGEDARRGRVYLPQDELAQAGLSDEDIFAGKVTDKWRNFMKKQIARARKFFDDAESGVTELSAASRWPVWASLLLYRQILDEIEANDYNNFTRRAYVSKPKKILALPLAYAKSLV
;
A
#
# COMPACT_ATOMS: atom_id res chain seq x y z
N ALA A 1 12.52 28.32 -34.00
CA ALA A 1 11.73 27.10 -33.76
C ALA A 1 11.90 26.74 -32.30
N THR A 2 10.88 26.99 -31.48
CA THR A 2 10.82 26.57 -30.08
C THR A 2 10.64 25.05 -30.07
N PRO A 3 11.36 24.27 -29.23
CA PRO A 3 11.13 22.83 -29.15
C PRO A 3 9.69 22.63 -28.66
N ALA A 4 8.92 21.84 -29.39
CA ALA A 4 7.58 21.46 -28.98
C ALA A 4 7.67 20.85 -27.57
N GLY A 5 7.02 21.50 -26.60
CA GLY A 5 6.94 20.99 -25.24
C GLY A 5 6.27 19.63 -25.27
N GLU A 6 6.98 18.58 -24.86
CA GLU A 6 6.37 17.34 -24.45
C GLU A 6 5.31 17.70 -23.39
N ILE A 7 4.05 17.46 -23.69
CA ILE A 7 2.98 17.56 -22.70
C ILE A 7 3.27 16.43 -21.70
N ALA A 8 3.91 16.79 -20.58
CA ALA A 8 4.20 15.83 -19.53
C ALA A 8 2.88 15.17 -19.08
N LEU A 9 2.78 13.85 -19.23
CA LEU A 9 1.63 13.08 -18.77
C LEU A 9 1.42 13.31 -17.26
N SER A 10 0.17 13.47 -16.84
CA SER A 10 -0.19 13.56 -15.42
C SER A 10 0.25 12.28 -14.69
N SER A 11 0.45 12.38 -13.37
CA SER A 11 0.81 11.21 -12.57
C SER A 11 -0.28 10.15 -12.61
N GLU A 12 -1.55 10.57 -12.63
CA GLU A 12 -2.71 9.68 -12.82
C GLU A 12 -2.62 8.89 -14.13
N GLN A 13 -2.25 9.52 -15.25
CA GLN A 13 -2.15 8.82 -16.53
C GLN A 13 -1.01 7.80 -16.53
N LYS A 14 0.15 8.15 -15.95
CA LYS A 14 1.28 7.21 -15.83
C LYS A 14 0.90 5.97 -15.02
N VAL A 15 0.21 6.18 -13.90
CA VAL A 15 -0.26 5.10 -13.03
C VAL A 15 -1.32 4.25 -13.73
N TYR A 16 -2.24 4.88 -14.46
CA TYR A 16 -3.26 4.20 -15.25
C TYR A 16 -2.66 3.28 -16.32
N ASP A 17 -1.59 3.71 -16.99
CA ASP A 17 -0.88 2.87 -17.96
C ASP A 17 -0.27 1.61 -17.31
N VAL A 18 0.19 1.70 -16.05
CA VAL A 18 0.63 0.53 -15.29
C VAL A 18 -0.55 -0.40 -14.98
N VAL A 19 -1.68 0.16 -14.53
CA VAL A 19 -2.91 -0.63 -14.27
C VAL A 19 -3.34 -1.42 -15.51
N LEU A 20 -3.35 -0.79 -16.69
CA LEU A 20 -3.68 -1.47 -17.94
C LEU A 20 -2.75 -2.64 -18.25
N LYS A 21 -1.43 -2.46 -18.04
CA LYS A 21 -0.44 -3.53 -18.21
C LYS A 21 -0.70 -4.68 -17.23
N GLN A 22 -0.93 -4.38 -15.95
CA GLN A 22 -1.20 -5.39 -14.92
C GLN A 22 -2.48 -6.19 -15.22
N ALA A 23 -3.55 -5.50 -15.61
CA ALA A 23 -4.81 -6.13 -15.99
C ALA A 23 -4.66 -7.06 -17.21
N ALA A 24 -3.85 -6.66 -18.20
CA ALA A 24 -3.56 -7.48 -19.37
C ALA A 24 -2.69 -8.71 -19.05
N LEU A 25 -1.69 -8.56 -18.16
CA LEU A 25 -0.77 -9.64 -17.78
C LEU A 25 -1.46 -10.75 -17.01
N VAL A 26 -2.33 -10.42 -16.04
CA VAL A 26 -3.08 -11.44 -15.30
C VAL A 26 -3.99 -12.26 -16.21
N LYS A 27 -4.69 -11.62 -17.15
CA LYS A 27 -5.50 -12.34 -18.15
C LYS A 27 -4.67 -13.33 -19.00
N ARG A 28 -3.40 -13.02 -19.25
CA ARG A 28 -2.47 -13.87 -20.02
C ARG A 28 -1.88 -15.00 -19.17
N ARG A 29 -1.40 -14.71 -17.95
CA ARG A 29 -0.74 -15.70 -17.07
C ARG A 29 -1.68 -16.77 -16.53
N ILE A 30 -2.97 -16.47 -16.35
CA ILE A 30 -3.99 -17.50 -16.05
C ILE A 30 -4.03 -18.59 -17.15
N LYS A 31 -3.60 -18.29 -18.38
CA LYS A 31 -3.59 -19.25 -19.51
C LYS A 31 -2.29 -20.05 -19.66
N LYS A 32 -1.20 -19.70 -18.96
CA LYS A 32 0.10 -20.38 -19.05
C LYS A 32 0.82 -20.34 -17.70
N LEU A 33 0.65 -21.39 -16.91
CA LEU A 33 1.48 -21.66 -15.74
C LEU A 33 2.26 -22.96 -16.01
N GLU A 34 3.28 -22.89 -16.86
CA GLU A 34 4.37 -23.88 -16.86
C GLU A 34 5.50 -23.30 -16.01
N LYS A 35 5.95 -24.03 -14.99
CA LYS A 35 6.83 -23.50 -13.95
C LYS A 35 8.02 -24.42 -13.71
N PRO A 36 9.23 -23.89 -13.53
CA PRO A 36 10.28 -24.58 -12.81
C PRO A 36 9.92 -24.63 -11.32
N ASP A 37 10.06 -25.80 -10.70
CA ASP A 37 9.89 -25.96 -9.26
C ASP A 37 11.07 -25.34 -8.52
N ILE A 38 10.78 -24.51 -7.51
CA ILE A 38 11.79 -24.12 -6.52
C ILE A 38 12.03 -25.35 -5.64
N VAL A 39 13.20 -25.98 -5.79
CA VAL A 39 13.59 -27.15 -5.00
C VAL A 39 14.16 -26.69 -3.64
N LEU A 40 13.28 -26.23 -2.75
CA LEU A 40 13.59 -26.08 -1.32
C LEU A 40 12.95 -27.22 -0.53
N PRO A 41 13.63 -27.78 0.48
CA PRO A 41 13.00 -28.74 1.38
C PRO A 41 11.73 -28.16 2.01
N GLY A 42 10.62 -28.92 2.02
CA GLY A 42 9.32 -28.41 2.47
C GLY A 42 9.28 -27.87 3.91
N THR A 43 10.19 -28.33 4.77
CA THR A 43 10.36 -27.82 6.15
C THR A 43 10.90 -26.38 6.16
N VAL A 44 11.92 -26.09 5.34
CA VAL A 44 12.56 -24.76 5.24
C VAL A 44 11.57 -23.72 4.71
N LEU A 45 10.74 -24.09 3.74
CA LEU A 45 9.73 -23.18 3.20
C LEU A 45 8.62 -22.88 4.22
N SER A 46 8.22 -23.87 5.03
CA SER A 46 7.25 -23.63 6.11
C SER A 46 7.81 -22.67 7.15
N GLU A 47 9.06 -22.87 7.57
CA GLU A 47 9.75 -21.97 8.51
C GLU A 47 9.88 -20.55 7.96
N ALA A 48 10.17 -20.41 6.66
CA ALA A 48 10.21 -19.12 5.98
C ALA A 48 8.87 -18.35 6.09
N TYR A 49 7.75 -19.01 5.78
CA TYR A 49 6.43 -18.41 5.93
C TYR A 49 6.06 -18.11 7.38
N ASP A 50 6.47 -18.95 8.33
CA ASP A 50 6.25 -18.70 9.75
C ASP A 50 7.07 -17.50 10.26
N ARG A 51 8.28 -17.30 9.74
CA ARG A 51 9.04 -16.07 10.01
C ARG A 51 8.33 -14.86 9.42
N CYS A 52 7.77 -14.98 8.21
CA CYS A 52 6.99 -13.89 7.63
C CYS A 52 5.74 -13.55 8.48
N ARG A 53 5.07 -14.57 9.02
CA ARG A 53 3.94 -14.41 9.95
C ARG A 53 4.34 -13.60 11.18
N GLU A 54 5.46 -13.94 11.81
CA GLU A 54 5.95 -13.26 13.01
C GLU A 54 6.21 -11.77 12.76
N VAL A 55 6.92 -11.45 11.68
CA VAL A 55 7.20 -10.06 11.29
C VAL A 55 5.89 -9.31 11.01
N CYS A 56 4.96 -9.90 10.26
CA CYS A 56 3.65 -9.28 10.01
C CYS A 56 2.86 -9.04 11.31
N ALA A 57 2.86 -10.03 12.21
CA ALA A 57 2.18 -9.93 13.51
C ALA A 57 2.81 -8.87 14.41
N GLU A 58 4.12 -8.63 14.31
CA GLU A 58 4.84 -7.62 15.07
C GLU A 58 4.52 -6.20 14.59
N TYR A 59 4.70 -5.94 13.30
CA TYR A 59 4.69 -4.59 12.73
C TYR A 59 3.31 -4.11 12.26
N ALA A 60 2.34 -5.00 12.04
CA ALA A 60 1.12 -4.68 11.30
C ALA A 60 -0.15 -5.13 12.02
N LYS A 61 -0.32 -4.83 13.32
CA LYS A 61 -1.40 -5.40 14.16
C LYS A 61 -2.81 -5.40 13.52
N THR A 62 -3.22 -4.31 12.88
CA THR A 62 -4.55 -4.23 12.21
C THR A 62 -4.59 -5.10 10.95
N PHE A 63 -3.54 -5.01 10.12
CA PHE A 63 -3.43 -5.80 8.89
C PHE A 63 -3.33 -7.29 9.19
N TYR A 64 -2.51 -7.69 10.16
CA TYR A 64 -2.34 -9.06 10.62
C TYR A 64 -3.68 -9.69 11.02
N LEU A 65 -4.52 -8.98 11.80
CA LEU A 65 -5.87 -9.46 12.14
C LEU A 65 -6.72 -9.74 10.89
N GLY A 66 -6.65 -8.88 9.87
CA GLY A 66 -7.30 -9.11 8.58
C GLY A 66 -6.78 -10.36 7.87
N THR A 67 -5.47 -10.62 7.91
CA THR A 67 -4.89 -11.83 7.31
C THR A 67 -5.38 -13.13 7.95
N LEU A 68 -5.79 -13.10 9.23
CA LEU A 68 -6.35 -14.26 9.92
C LEU A 68 -7.73 -14.68 9.39
N LEU A 69 -8.38 -13.85 8.58
CA LEU A 69 -9.64 -14.15 7.90
C LEU A 69 -9.43 -14.76 6.50
N MET A 70 -8.19 -14.80 6.01
CA MET A 70 -7.85 -15.36 4.70
C MET A 70 -7.68 -16.89 4.77
N THR A 71 -7.81 -17.56 3.62
CA THR A 71 -7.42 -18.97 3.47
C THR A 71 -5.92 -19.15 3.78
N PRO A 72 -5.47 -20.34 4.24
CA PRO A 72 -4.07 -20.57 4.59
C PRO A 72 -3.09 -20.24 3.47
N GLU A 73 -3.45 -20.51 2.21
CA GLU A 73 -2.61 -20.23 1.04
C GLU A 73 -2.43 -18.73 0.81
N ARG A 74 -3.54 -17.98 0.71
CA ARG A 74 -3.51 -16.52 0.50
C ARG A 74 -2.84 -15.80 1.67
N ARG A 75 -3.11 -16.27 2.89
CA ARG A 75 -2.51 -15.72 4.11
C ARG A 75 -0.98 -15.79 4.06
N ARG A 76 -0.42 -16.95 3.71
CA ARG A 76 1.03 -17.13 3.56
C ARG A 76 1.62 -16.22 2.49
N ALA A 77 0.98 -16.16 1.32
CA ALA A 77 1.40 -15.27 0.22
C ALA A 77 1.41 -13.79 0.64
N ILE A 78 0.37 -13.34 1.34
CA ILE A 78 0.28 -11.96 1.82
C ILE A 78 1.30 -11.66 2.91
N TRP A 79 1.63 -12.62 3.78
CA TRP A 79 2.72 -12.43 4.75
C TRP A 79 4.08 -12.28 4.05
N ALA A 80 4.39 -13.10 3.05
CA ALA A 80 5.65 -13.00 2.30
C ALA A 80 5.75 -11.64 1.58
N MET A 81 4.68 -11.25 0.86
CA MET A 81 4.61 -9.96 0.18
C MET A 81 4.72 -8.78 1.18
N TYR A 82 3.97 -8.81 2.28
CA TYR A 82 4.04 -7.76 3.31
C TYR A 82 5.45 -7.60 3.88
N VAL A 83 6.13 -8.71 4.15
CA VAL A 83 7.48 -8.68 4.72
C VAL A 83 8.49 -8.16 3.72
N TRP A 84 8.35 -8.46 2.43
CA TRP A 84 9.16 -7.81 1.42
C TRP A 84 8.90 -6.30 1.38
N CYS A 85 7.64 -5.85 1.35
CA CYS A 85 7.29 -4.43 1.42
C CYS A 85 7.90 -3.75 2.65
N ARG A 86 7.79 -4.38 3.83
CA ARG A 86 8.36 -3.86 5.08
C ARG A 86 9.88 -3.74 5.01
N ARG A 87 10.58 -4.75 4.49
CA ARG A 87 12.04 -4.71 4.35
C ARG A 87 12.48 -3.62 3.38
N THR A 88 11.73 -3.42 2.30
CA THR A 88 11.95 -2.33 1.34
C THR A 88 11.79 -0.96 2.00
N ASP A 89 10.70 -0.75 2.76
CA ASP A 89 10.41 0.47 3.54
C ASP A 89 11.49 0.76 4.59
N GLU A 90 11.93 -0.25 5.35
CA GLU A 90 12.96 -0.10 6.38
C GLU A 90 14.34 0.32 5.83
N LEU A 91 14.60 0.21 4.52
CA LEU A 91 15.83 0.74 3.91
C LEU A 91 15.93 2.25 4.05
N VAL A 92 14.80 2.96 3.99
CA VAL A 92 14.74 4.44 3.99
C VAL A 92 14.04 5.02 5.22
N ASP A 93 13.33 4.19 5.98
CA ASP A 93 12.62 4.57 7.20
C ASP A 93 13.17 3.92 8.48
N GLY A 94 14.07 2.93 8.37
CA GLY A 94 14.64 2.22 9.51
C GLY A 94 15.75 2.98 10.25
N PRO A 95 16.30 2.42 11.34
CA PRO A 95 17.35 3.05 12.15
C PRO A 95 18.63 3.41 11.37
N ASN A 96 18.88 2.72 10.26
CA ASN A 96 20.04 2.94 9.39
C ASN A 96 19.73 3.77 8.14
N ALA A 97 18.52 4.36 8.06
CA ALA A 97 18.07 5.14 6.91
C ALA A 97 19.02 6.30 6.54
N SER A 98 19.66 6.94 7.53
CA SER A 98 20.63 8.02 7.29
C SER A 98 21.90 7.57 6.53
N HIS A 99 22.14 6.27 6.42
CA HIS A 99 23.30 5.68 5.75
C HIS A 99 22.96 4.99 4.43
N ILE A 100 21.68 4.96 4.04
CA ILE A 100 21.28 4.35 2.79
C ILE A 100 21.79 5.17 1.60
N THR A 101 22.15 4.48 0.52
CA THR A 101 22.66 5.09 -0.71
C THR A 101 21.79 4.66 -1.89
N PRO A 102 21.74 5.42 -2.99
CA PRO A 102 21.09 4.96 -4.22
C PRO A 102 21.57 3.58 -4.66
N THR A 103 22.87 3.30 -4.55
CA THR A 103 23.48 1.99 -4.87
C THR A 103 22.96 0.85 -3.99
N ALA A 104 22.53 1.14 -2.75
CA ALA A 104 21.89 0.11 -1.92
C ALA A 104 20.50 -0.27 -2.44
N LEU A 105 19.75 0.68 -3.01
CA LEU A 105 18.47 0.41 -3.67
C LEU A 105 18.67 -0.32 -5.01
N ASP A 106 19.74 -0.03 -5.74
CA ASP A 106 20.08 -0.78 -6.97
C ASP A 106 20.37 -2.26 -6.65
N ARG A 107 21.16 -2.53 -5.60
CA ARG A 107 21.38 -3.91 -5.12
C ARG A 107 20.09 -4.59 -4.63
N TRP A 108 19.16 -3.81 -4.07
CA TRP A 108 17.86 -4.35 -3.64
C TRP A 108 16.97 -4.69 -4.84
N GLU A 109 17.05 -3.91 -5.93
CA GLU A 109 16.38 -4.22 -7.19
C GLU A 109 17.00 -5.45 -7.88
N ASP A 110 18.33 -5.59 -7.90
CA ASP A 110 18.99 -6.81 -8.41
C ASP A 110 18.52 -8.06 -7.63
N ARG A 111 18.43 -7.94 -6.30
CA ARG A 111 17.92 -9.00 -5.42
C ARG A 111 16.45 -9.34 -5.69
N LEU A 112 15.63 -8.35 -6.06
CA LEU A 112 14.25 -8.58 -6.49
C LEU A 112 14.21 -9.39 -7.80
N ASP A 113 15.06 -9.08 -8.77
CA ASP A 113 15.16 -9.84 -10.03
C ASP A 113 15.59 -11.30 -9.76
N ASP A 114 16.49 -11.52 -8.80
CA ASP A 114 16.87 -12.86 -8.33
C ASP A 114 15.70 -13.62 -7.70
N ILE A 115 14.89 -12.98 -6.85
CA ILE A 115 13.68 -13.58 -6.24
C ILE A 115 12.71 -14.06 -7.33
N PHE A 116 12.42 -13.22 -8.32
CA PHE A 116 11.52 -13.55 -9.43
C PHE A 116 12.11 -14.58 -10.40
N SER A 117 13.43 -14.77 -10.38
CA SER A 117 14.14 -15.80 -11.13
C SER A 117 14.34 -17.10 -10.35
N GLY A 118 13.78 -17.23 -9.14
CA GLY A 118 13.90 -18.45 -8.34
C GLY A 118 15.23 -18.60 -7.58
N ARG A 119 15.98 -17.50 -7.37
CA ARG A 119 17.28 -17.48 -6.67
C ARG A 119 17.20 -16.67 -5.37
N PRO A 120 16.47 -17.13 -4.33
CA PRO A 120 16.35 -16.38 -3.09
C PRO A 120 17.70 -16.27 -2.34
N PHE A 121 17.98 -15.12 -1.75
CA PHE A 121 19.20 -14.92 -0.94
C PHE A 121 19.03 -15.39 0.51
N ASP A 122 17.82 -15.28 1.08
CA ASP A 122 17.52 -15.74 2.44
C ASP A 122 16.12 -16.39 2.55
N MET A 123 15.72 -16.76 3.77
CA MET A 123 14.42 -17.42 4.02
C MET A 123 13.22 -16.53 3.67
N LEU A 124 13.31 -15.21 3.88
CA LEU A 124 12.19 -14.31 3.58
C LEU A 124 12.03 -14.14 2.07
N ASP A 125 13.15 -14.10 1.35
CA ASP A 125 13.17 -14.14 -0.11
C ASP A 125 12.61 -15.46 -0.65
N ALA A 126 12.92 -16.59 0.00
CA ALA A 126 12.41 -17.90 -0.38
C ALA A 126 10.87 -17.96 -0.30
N ALA A 127 10.28 -17.36 0.74
CA ALA A 127 8.82 -17.26 0.87
C ALA A 127 8.21 -16.42 -0.25
N LEU A 128 8.82 -15.29 -0.62
CA LEU A 128 8.32 -14.47 -1.73
C LEU A 128 8.54 -15.17 -3.09
N SER A 129 9.68 -15.83 -3.28
CA SER A 129 9.99 -16.58 -4.50
C SER A 129 8.97 -17.70 -4.74
N ASP A 130 8.64 -18.49 -3.71
CA ASP A 130 7.53 -19.45 -3.78
C ASP A 130 6.17 -18.77 -4.03
N THR A 131 5.91 -17.61 -3.42
CA THR A 131 4.66 -16.85 -3.66
C THR A 131 4.51 -16.41 -5.12
N VAL A 132 5.54 -15.81 -5.72
CA VAL A 132 5.47 -15.30 -7.10
C VAL A 132 5.48 -16.41 -8.15
N THR A 133 5.94 -17.63 -7.79
CA THR A 133 5.68 -18.79 -8.62
C THR A 133 4.22 -19.22 -8.51
N ARG A 134 3.60 -19.28 -7.32
CA ARG A 134 2.21 -19.75 -7.14
C ARG A 134 1.16 -18.82 -7.74
N PHE A 135 1.33 -17.51 -7.58
CA PHE A 135 0.37 -16.49 -8.01
C PHE A 135 0.89 -15.72 -9.23
N PRO A 136 0.03 -15.28 -10.17
CA PRO A 136 0.45 -14.58 -11.38
C PRO A 136 0.78 -13.10 -11.11
N VAL A 137 1.63 -12.86 -10.12
CA VAL A 137 2.10 -11.54 -9.69
C VAL A 137 3.19 -11.05 -10.65
N ASP A 138 3.06 -9.81 -11.11
CA ASP A 138 4.07 -9.19 -11.95
C ASP A 138 5.13 -8.49 -11.12
N ILE A 139 6.35 -8.37 -11.67
CA ILE A 139 7.47 -7.73 -10.99
C ILE A 139 7.37 -6.20 -10.99
N GLN A 140 6.66 -5.59 -11.95
CA GLN A 140 6.67 -4.14 -12.12
C GLN A 140 6.21 -3.37 -10.87
N PRO A 141 5.11 -3.73 -10.17
CA PRO A 141 4.73 -3.02 -8.95
C PRO A 141 5.79 -3.07 -7.84
N PHE A 142 6.64 -4.10 -7.82
CA PHE A 142 7.75 -4.20 -6.87
C PHE A 142 8.86 -3.21 -7.23
N LYS A 143 9.22 -3.14 -8.52
CA LYS A 143 10.19 -2.14 -9.01
C LYS A 143 9.70 -0.72 -8.75
N ASP A 144 8.43 -0.46 -9.02
CA ASP A 144 7.78 0.83 -8.74
C ASP A 144 7.85 1.18 -7.24
N MET A 145 7.66 0.20 -6.34
CA MET A 145 7.84 0.46 -4.90
C MET A 145 9.27 0.85 -4.54
N ILE A 146 10.29 0.24 -5.17
CA ILE A 146 11.70 0.63 -4.99
C ILE A 146 11.92 2.06 -5.48
N ASP A 147 11.30 2.46 -6.59
CA ASP A 147 11.34 3.85 -7.07
C ASP A 147 10.72 4.83 -6.06
N GLY A 148 9.67 4.43 -5.35
CA GLY A 148 9.16 5.16 -4.20
C GLY A 148 10.23 5.40 -3.13
N MET A 149 10.98 4.36 -2.77
CA MET A 149 12.09 4.48 -1.81
C MET A 149 13.21 5.38 -2.33
N ARG A 150 13.48 5.37 -3.65
CA ARG A 150 14.43 6.30 -4.28
C ARG A 150 13.99 7.75 -4.12
N MET A 151 12.68 8.03 -4.22
CA MET A 151 12.14 9.36 -3.95
C MET A 151 12.36 9.79 -2.49
N ASP A 152 12.18 8.86 -1.55
CA ASP A 152 12.35 9.13 -0.12
C ASP A 152 13.77 9.55 0.29
N LEU A 153 14.78 9.27 -0.54
CA LEU A 153 16.16 9.69 -0.27
C LEU A 153 16.36 11.21 -0.31
N TRP A 154 15.54 11.94 -1.06
CA TRP A 154 15.77 13.37 -1.32
C TRP A 154 14.50 14.22 -1.25
N LYS A 155 13.32 13.63 -1.43
CA LYS A 155 12.06 14.37 -1.46
C LYS A 155 11.38 14.36 -0.11
N SER A 156 11.21 15.54 0.48
CA SER A 156 10.51 15.72 1.75
C SER A 156 9.24 16.58 1.64
N ARG A 157 8.98 17.16 0.46
CA ARG A 157 7.88 18.08 0.15
C ARG A 157 7.26 17.79 -1.21
N TYR A 158 5.95 18.01 -1.30
CA TYR A 158 5.13 17.74 -2.48
C TYR A 158 4.44 19.01 -2.93
N LYS A 159 4.73 19.46 -4.15
CA LYS A 159 4.25 20.76 -4.64
C LYS A 159 2.72 20.84 -4.68
N ASN A 160 2.09 19.74 -5.10
CA ASN A 160 0.65 19.62 -5.29
C ASN A 160 0.18 18.18 -5.08
N PHE A 161 -1.12 17.96 -5.18
CA PHE A 161 -1.70 16.63 -5.02
C PHE A 161 -1.26 15.63 -6.11
N ASP A 162 -0.94 16.06 -7.33
CA ASP A 162 -0.48 15.15 -8.39
C ASP A 162 0.88 14.51 -8.02
N GLU A 163 1.82 15.30 -7.48
CA GLU A 163 3.08 14.75 -6.96
C GLU A 163 2.86 13.82 -5.76
N LEU A 164 1.94 14.17 -4.85
CA LEU A 164 1.62 13.33 -3.70
C LEU A 164 0.93 12.03 -4.13
N TYR A 165 0.05 12.09 -5.12
CA TYR A 165 -0.62 10.95 -5.71
C TYR A 165 0.39 9.95 -6.25
N LEU A 166 1.40 10.42 -6.99
CA LEU A 166 2.45 9.57 -7.53
C LEU A 166 3.24 8.87 -6.42
N TYR A 167 3.56 9.60 -5.34
CA TYR A 167 4.20 9.00 -4.17
C TYR A 167 3.31 7.95 -3.51
N CYS A 168 2.03 8.26 -3.26
CA CYS A 168 1.08 7.32 -2.69
C CYS A 168 0.90 6.07 -3.57
N TYR A 169 0.96 6.23 -4.89
CA TYR A 169 1.02 5.11 -5.82
C TYR A 169 2.23 4.22 -5.53
N TYR A 170 3.44 4.79 -5.55
CA TYR A 170 4.67 4.01 -5.39
C TYR A 170 4.72 3.24 -4.07
N VAL A 171 4.36 3.87 -2.95
CA VAL A 171 4.55 3.26 -1.62
C VAL A 171 3.36 2.45 -1.10
N ALA A 172 2.19 2.52 -1.75
CA ALA A 172 1.00 1.79 -1.32
C ALA A 172 0.05 1.35 -2.43
N GLY A 173 -0.11 2.16 -3.49
CA GLY A 173 -0.89 1.77 -4.67
C GLY A 173 -0.33 0.50 -5.32
N THR A 174 1.00 0.41 -5.44
CA THR A 174 1.73 -0.79 -5.88
C THR A 174 1.37 -2.02 -5.07
N VAL A 175 1.29 -1.92 -3.74
CA VAL A 175 0.87 -3.02 -2.83
C VAL A 175 -0.56 -3.47 -3.13
N GLY A 176 -1.45 -2.53 -3.46
CA GLY A 176 -2.78 -2.82 -4.00
C GLY A 176 -2.72 -3.68 -5.26
N LEU A 177 -1.91 -3.29 -6.24
CA LEU A 177 -1.73 -4.03 -7.50
C LEU A 177 -1.13 -5.44 -7.25
N MET A 178 -0.11 -5.56 -6.40
CA MET A 178 0.51 -6.84 -6.03
C MET A 178 -0.50 -7.81 -5.40
N SER A 179 -1.51 -7.29 -4.69
CA SER A 179 -2.48 -8.07 -3.94
C SER A 179 -3.57 -8.68 -4.84
N VAL A 180 -3.92 -8.06 -5.96
CA VAL A 180 -5.04 -8.51 -6.82
C VAL A 180 -4.87 -9.97 -7.29
N PRO A 181 -3.71 -10.41 -7.83
CA PRO A 181 -3.50 -11.81 -8.22
C PRO A 181 -3.65 -12.80 -7.07
N ILE A 182 -3.30 -12.41 -5.83
CA ILE A 182 -3.40 -13.25 -4.64
C ILE A 182 -4.85 -13.35 -4.17
N MET A 183 -5.56 -12.22 -4.14
CA MET A 183 -6.96 -12.16 -3.77
C MET A 183 -7.86 -12.88 -4.77
N GLY A 184 -7.51 -12.83 -6.05
CA GLY A 184 -8.27 -13.42 -7.14
C GLY A 184 -9.56 -12.66 -7.45
N ILE A 185 -9.93 -12.62 -8.72
CA ILE A 185 -11.20 -12.07 -9.20
C ILE A 185 -12.20 -13.23 -9.26
N ALA A 186 -13.44 -13.00 -8.84
CA ALA A 186 -14.48 -14.02 -8.88
C ALA A 186 -14.74 -14.47 -10.34
N PRO A 187 -14.88 -15.77 -10.62
CA PRO A 187 -15.21 -16.24 -11.97
C PRO A 187 -16.51 -15.65 -12.54
N GLU A 188 -17.47 -15.34 -11.66
CA GLU A 188 -18.77 -14.74 -11.97
C GLU A 188 -18.76 -13.21 -12.01
N SER A 189 -17.63 -12.56 -11.69
CA SER A 189 -17.48 -11.11 -11.71
C SER A 189 -17.84 -10.54 -13.09
N GLN A 190 -18.66 -9.48 -13.08
CA GLN A 190 -19.02 -8.75 -14.30
C GLN A 190 -18.10 -7.55 -14.53
N ALA A 191 -17.24 -7.23 -13.56
CA ALA A 191 -16.27 -6.15 -13.66
C ALA A 191 -15.14 -6.51 -14.62
N THR A 192 -14.54 -5.48 -15.22
CA THR A 192 -13.31 -5.68 -16.00
C THR A 192 -12.15 -5.90 -15.02
N THR A 193 -11.15 -6.70 -15.42
CA THR A 193 -9.93 -6.84 -14.62
C THR A 193 -9.30 -5.48 -14.32
N GLU A 194 -9.34 -4.56 -15.28
CA GLU A 194 -8.89 -3.17 -15.12
C GLU A 194 -9.63 -2.45 -14.00
N SER A 195 -10.96 -2.51 -13.93
CA SER A 195 -11.71 -1.82 -12.87
C SER A 195 -11.40 -2.40 -11.49
N VAL A 196 -11.16 -3.71 -11.37
CA VAL A 196 -10.73 -4.33 -10.10
C VAL A 196 -9.33 -3.83 -9.70
N TYR A 197 -8.40 -3.71 -10.64
CA TYR A 197 -7.08 -3.13 -10.37
C TYR A 197 -7.15 -1.65 -10.00
N ASN A 198 -8.01 -0.86 -10.64
CA ASN A 198 -8.24 0.54 -10.27
C ASN A 198 -8.82 0.66 -8.85
N ALA A 199 -9.73 -0.22 -8.46
CA ALA A 199 -10.24 -0.25 -7.09
C ALA A 199 -9.18 -0.67 -6.06
N ALA A 200 -8.31 -1.62 -6.40
CA ALA A 200 -7.18 -2.00 -5.55
C ALA A 200 -6.15 -0.88 -5.41
N LEU A 201 -5.87 -0.15 -6.50
CA LEU A 201 -5.08 1.08 -6.49
C LEU A 201 -5.70 2.12 -5.56
N ALA A 202 -7.01 2.38 -5.71
CA ALA A 202 -7.74 3.33 -4.86
C ALA A 202 -7.65 2.95 -3.38
N LEU A 203 -7.73 1.66 -3.04
CA LEU A 203 -7.54 1.20 -1.65
C LEU A 203 -6.13 1.49 -1.13
N GLY A 204 -5.10 1.27 -1.95
CA GLY A 204 -3.72 1.60 -1.63
C GLY A 204 -3.53 3.09 -1.39
N LEU A 205 -4.05 3.93 -2.28
CA LEU A 205 -4.04 5.39 -2.16
C LEU A 205 -4.77 5.86 -0.90
N ALA A 206 -5.96 5.33 -0.63
CA ALA A 206 -6.75 5.65 0.56
C ALA A 206 -5.95 5.35 1.84
N ASN A 207 -5.35 4.15 1.92
CA ASN A 207 -4.55 3.74 3.07
C ASN A 207 -3.33 4.66 3.28
N GLN A 208 -2.64 5.06 2.21
CA GLN A 208 -1.47 5.92 2.34
C GLN A 208 -1.82 7.35 2.70
N LEU A 209 -2.89 7.90 2.12
CA LEU A 209 -3.41 9.18 2.55
C LEU A 209 -3.82 9.15 4.02
N THR A 210 -4.46 8.06 4.48
CA THR A 210 -4.75 7.86 5.90
C THR A 210 -3.48 7.82 6.77
N ASN A 211 -2.41 7.16 6.32
CA ASN A 211 -1.13 7.16 7.04
C ASN A 211 -0.56 8.58 7.17
N ILE A 212 -0.47 9.32 6.07
CA ILE A 212 -0.01 10.72 6.04
C ILE A 212 -0.84 11.60 6.99
N LEU A 213 -2.17 11.45 6.96
CA LEU A 213 -3.06 12.24 7.81
C LEU A 213 -2.99 11.82 9.28
N ARG A 214 -2.68 10.58 9.59
CA ARG A 214 -2.53 10.10 10.97
C ARG A 214 -1.20 10.51 11.58
N ASP A 215 -0.13 10.54 10.77
CA ASP A 215 1.25 10.58 11.24
C ASP A 215 1.94 11.96 11.05
N VAL A 216 1.18 13.02 10.70
CA VAL A 216 1.69 14.40 10.47
C VAL A 216 2.74 14.84 11.49
N GLY A 217 2.49 14.66 12.79
CA GLY A 217 3.45 15.09 13.82
C GLY A 217 4.72 14.25 13.87
N GLU A 218 4.63 12.95 13.56
CA GLU A 218 5.78 12.06 13.48
C GLU A 218 6.65 12.39 12.27
N ASP A 219 6.02 12.62 11.13
CA ASP A 219 6.69 13.07 9.90
C ASP A 219 7.37 14.42 10.10
N ALA A 220 6.67 15.37 10.73
CA ALA A 220 7.21 16.70 11.02
C ALA A 220 8.48 16.64 11.90
N ARG A 221 8.53 15.75 12.90
CA ARG A 221 9.74 15.53 13.73
C ARG A 221 10.91 14.96 12.94
N ARG A 222 10.64 14.26 11.83
CA ARG A 222 11.64 13.76 10.87
C ARG A 222 11.96 14.79 9.78
N GLY A 223 11.42 16.01 9.88
CA GLY A 223 11.60 17.06 8.89
C GLY A 223 10.82 16.84 7.59
N ARG A 224 9.79 15.98 7.58
CA ARG A 224 8.97 15.63 6.42
C ARG A 224 7.57 16.27 6.50
N VAL A 225 7.06 16.73 5.36
CA VAL A 225 5.69 17.23 5.21
C VAL A 225 5.14 16.72 3.88
N TYR A 226 4.36 15.65 3.95
CA TYR A 226 3.75 15.01 2.76
C TYR A 226 2.58 15.81 2.19
N LEU A 227 1.93 16.63 3.02
CA LEU A 227 0.75 17.40 2.65
C LEU A 227 1.04 18.34 1.45
N PRO A 228 0.13 18.47 0.47
CA PRO A 228 0.35 19.30 -0.72
C PRO A 228 0.60 20.77 -0.35
N GLN A 229 1.72 21.30 -0.81
CA GLN A 229 2.21 22.63 -0.42
C GLN A 229 1.33 23.76 -0.97
N ASP A 230 0.79 23.61 -2.18
CA ASP A 230 -0.18 24.52 -2.76
C ASP A 230 -1.49 24.60 -1.95
N GLU A 231 -1.99 23.47 -1.46
CA GLU A 231 -3.20 23.39 -0.65
C GLU A 231 -2.98 23.91 0.78
N LEU A 232 -1.80 23.69 1.36
CA LEU A 232 -1.41 24.33 2.62
C LEU A 232 -1.41 25.85 2.48
N ALA A 233 -0.76 26.38 1.42
CA ALA A 233 -0.71 27.80 1.15
C ALA A 233 -2.12 28.40 0.93
N GLN A 234 -3.00 27.70 0.20
CA GLN A 234 -4.41 28.11 0.02
C GLN A 234 -5.19 28.14 1.34
N ALA A 235 -4.86 27.28 2.30
CA ALA A 235 -5.43 27.31 3.64
C ALA A 235 -4.77 28.35 4.58
N GLY A 236 -3.75 29.07 4.09
CA GLY A 236 -2.97 30.03 4.87
C GLY A 236 -2.17 29.36 5.98
N LEU A 237 -1.59 28.19 5.67
CA LEU A 237 -0.69 27.39 6.49
C LEU A 237 0.68 27.29 5.81
N SER A 238 1.75 27.25 6.59
CA SER A 238 3.11 26.98 6.12
C SER A 238 3.73 25.76 6.83
N ASP A 239 4.92 25.36 6.39
CA ASP A 239 5.72 24.33 7.07
C ASP A 239 5.97 24.69 8.54
N GLU A 240 6.20 25.96 8.86
CA GLU A 240 6.37 26.42 10.24
C GLU A 240 5.13 26.17 11.10
N ASP A 241 3.92 26.30 10.54
CA ASP A 241 2.69 25.96 11.25
C ASP A 241 2.61 24.45 11.55
N ILE A 242 3.04 23.62 10.61
CA ILE A 242 3.11 22.15 10.77
C ILE A 242 4.11 21.78 11.87
N PHE A 243 5.30 22.38 11.83
CA PHE A 243 6.35 22.16 12.83
C PHE A 243 5.99 22.70 14.22
N ALA A 244 5.25 23.81 14.29
CA ALA A 244 4.73 24.34 15.55
C ALA A 244 3.68 23.41 16.18
N GLY A 245 3.04 22.54 15.39
CA GLY A 245 2.13 21.50 15.87
C GLY A 245 0.86 22.03 16.55
N LYS A 246 0.39 23.22 16.17
CA LYS A 246 -0.77 23.87 16.78
C LYS A 246 -2.05 23.55 16.00
N VAL A 247 -3.02 22.95 16.68
CA VAL A 247 -4.36 22.69 16.14
C VAL A 247 -5.18 23.98 16.12
N THR A 248 -5.17 24.67 14.98
CA THR A 248 -5.96 25.89 14.72
C THR A 248 -7.22 25.57 13.91
N ASP A 249 -8.15 26.53 13.78
CA ASP A 249 -9.33 26.32 12.92
C ASP A 249 -8.98 26.21 11.43
N LYS A 250 -7.90 26.89 10.99
CA LYS A 250 -7.33 26.70 9.66
C LYS A 250 -6.89 25.26 9.46
N TRP A 251 -6.18 24.70 10.45
CA TRP A 251 -5.75 23.30 10.44
C TRP A 251 -6.93 22.33 10.37
N ARG A 252 -7.94 22.50 11.24
CA ARG A 252 -9.16 21.67 11.23
C ARG A 252 -9.85 21.69 9.87
N ASN A 253 -10.00 22.86 9.27
CA ASN A 253 -10.64 23.02 7.96
C ASN A 253 -9.81 22.39 6.82
N PHE A 254 -8.48 22.53 6.88
CA PHE A 254 -7.57 21.85 5.95
C PHE A 254 -7.70 20.32 6.07
N MET A 255 -7.62 19.79 7.30
CA MET A 255 -7.71 18.35 7.56
C MET A 255 -9.04 17.74 7.11
N LYS A 256 -10.17 18.43 7.30
CA LYS A 256 -11.48 17.98 6.79
C LYS A 256 -11.48 17.74 5.29
N LYS A 257 -10.84 18.62 4.51
CA LYS A 257 -10.74 18.46 3.04
C LYS A 257 -9.88 17.24 2.66
N GLN A 258 -8.77 17.04 3.35
CA GLN A 258 -7.89 15.89 3.09
C GLN A 258 -8.55 14.55 3.50
N ILE A 259 -9.26 14.53 4.62
CA ILE A 259 -10.03 13.36 5.08
C ILE A 259 -11.14 13.03 4.07
N ALA A 260 -11.86 14.04 3.58
CA ALA A 260 -12.87 13.83 2.54
C ALA A 260 -12.27 13.23 1.25
N ARG A 261 -11.07 13.68 0.85
CA ARG A 261 -10.33 13.09 -0.27
C ARG A 261 -9.99 11.62 -0.03
N ALA A 262 -9.43 11.28 1.13
CA ALA A 262 -9.11 9.89 1.47
C ALA A 262 -10.37 9.00 1.50
N ARG A 263 -11.49 9.51 2.04
CA ARG A 263 -12.79 8.80 2.04
C ARG A 263 -13.30 8.52 0.62
N LYS A 264 -13.12 9.45 -0.32
CA LYS A 264 -13.50 9.22 -1.72
C LYS A 264 -12.75 8.03 -2.33
N PHE A 265 -11.44 7.91 -2.07
CA PHE A 265 -10.68 6.72 -2.53
C PHE A 265 -11.13 5.42 -1.85
N PHE A 266 -11.57 5.47 -0.59
CA PHE A 266 -12.21 4.30 0.02
C PHE A 266 -13.52 3.94 -0.68
N ASP A 267 -14.36 4.93 -1.01
CA ASP A 267 -15.62 4.72 -1.74
C ASP A 267 -15.37 4.10 -3.13
N ASP A 268 -14.36 4.59 -3.85
CA ASP A 268 -13.96 4.04 -5.16
C ASP A 268 -13.48 2.58 -5.03
N ALA A 269 -12.76 2.27 -3.94
CA ALA A 269 -12.27 0.92 -3.66
C ALA A 269 -13.37 -0.10 -3.31
N GLU A 270 -14.46 0.34 -2.66
CA GLU A 270 -15.55 -0.55 -2.21
C GLU A 270 -16.11 -1.41 -3.35
N SER A 271 -16.26 -0.82 -4.54
CA SER A 271 -16.78 -1.49 -5.74
C SER A 271 -15.90 -2.64 -6.22
N GLY A 272 -14.58 -2.58 -6.03
CA GLY A 272 -13.69 -3.68 -6.43
C GLY A 272 -13.70 -4.84 -5.45
N VAL A 273 -14.07 -4.62 -4.19
CA VAL A 273 -14.06 -5.66 -3.16
C VAL A 273 -15.13 -6.73 -3.44
N THR A 274 -16.30 -6.34 -3.93
CA THR A 274 -17.39 -7.26 -4.29
C THR A 274 -17.02 -8.18 -5.46
N GLU A 275 -16.11 -7.73 -6.32
CA GLU A 275 -15.67 -8.45 -7.51
C GLU A 275 -14.57 -9.47 -7.23
N LEU A 276 -14.00 -9.46 -6.02
CA LEU A 276 -13.00 -10.44 -5.61
C LEU A 276 -13.62 -11.82 -5.40
N SER A 277 -12.79 -12.86 -5.47
CA SER A 277 -13.16 -14.21 -5.05
C SER A 277 -13.80 -14.19 -3.66
N ALA A 278 -14.87 -14.96 -3.44
CA ALA A 278 -15.63 -14.98 -2.19
C ALA A 278 -14.75 -15.07 -0.93
N ALA A 279 -13.74 -15.95 -0.94
CA ALA A 279 -12.81 -16.14 0.18
C ALA A 279 -11.86 -14.94 0.47
N SER A 280 -11.85 -13.91 -0.38
CA SER A 280 -11.08 -12.67 -0.20
C SER A 280 -11.93 -11.48 0.20
N ARG A 281 -13.25 -11.52 -0.02
CA ARG A 281 -14.14 -10.37 0.23
C ARG A 281 -14.14 -9.96 1.69
N TRP A 282 -14.34 -10.92 2.60
CA TRP A 282 -14.38 -10.63 4.05
C TRP A 282 -13.07 -10.03 4.60
N PRO A 283 -11.88 -10.62 4.37
CA PRO A 283 -10.63 -10.02 4.84
C PRO A 283 -10.39 -8.61 4.26
N VAL A 284 -10.69 -8.39 2.98
CA VAL A 284 -10.48 -7.08 2.35
C VAL A 284 -11.47 -6.05 2.88
N TRP A 285 -12.75 -6.39 3.04
CA TRP A 285 -13.74 -5.53 3.70
C TRP A 285 -13.35 -5.19 5.13
N ALA A 286 -12.88 -6.16 5.90
CA ALA A 286 -12.41 -5.92 7.26
C ALA A 286 -11.25 -4.93 7.27
N SER A 287 -10.24 -5.12 6.41
CA SER A 287 -9.11 -4.18 6.31
C SER A 287 -9.55 -2.78 5.89
N LEU A 288 -10.41 -2.67 4.86
CA LEU A 288 -10.93 -1.41 4.34
C LEU A 288 -11.66 -0.63 5.43
N LEU A 289 -12.62 -1.25 6.11
CA LEU A 289 -13.42 -0.60 7.16
C LEU A 289 -12.55 -0.15 8.34
N LEU A 290 -11.59 -0.98 8.75
CA LEU A 290 -10.70 -0.65 9.86
C LEU A 290 -9.73 0.49 9.54
N TYR A 291 -9.22 0.55 8.31
CA TYR A 291 -8.39 1.68 7.89
C TYR A 291 -9.20 2.97 7.73
N ARG A 292 -10.40 2.88 7.14
CA ARG A 292 -11.33 4.01 7.02
C ARG A 292 -11.67 4.62 8.40
N GLN A 293 -11.88 3.77 9.42
CA GLN A 293 -12.15 4.21 10.79
C GLN A 293 -11.00 5.01 11.44
N ILE A 294 -9.76 4.91 10.96
CA ILE A 294 -8.66 5.76 11.46
C ILE A 294 -8.97 7.23 11.19
N LEU A 295 -9.62 7.55 10.06
CA LEU A 295 -10.03 8.91 9.74
C LEU A 295 -11.07 9.42 10.76
N ASP A 296 -12.00 8.56 11.19
CA ASP A 296 -12.98 8.89 12.23
C ASP A 296 -12.28 9.17 13.57
N GLU A 297 -11.21 8.44 13.88
CA GLU A 297 -10.40 8.69 15.09
C GLU A 297 -9.61 10.00 15.02
N ILE A 298 -9.19 10.44 13.82
CA ILE A 298 -8.60 11.78 13.63
C ILE A 298 -9.67 12.86 13.84
N GLU A 299 -10.90 12.66 13.38
CA GLU A 299 -11.99 13.60 13.65
C GLU A 299 -12.33 13.63 15.15
N ALA A 300 -12.40 12.47 15.80
CA ALA A 300 -12.74 12.33 17.22
C ALA A 300 -11.67 12.90 18.16
N ASN A 301 -10.41 12.98 17.72
CA ASN A 301 -9.33 13.60 18.49
C ASN A 301 -9.19 15.12 18.25
N ASP A 302 -10.20 15.74 17.62
CA ASP A 302 -10.22 17.15 17.20
C ASP A 302 -9.04 17.50 16.27
N TYR A 303 -8.71 16.58 15.36
CA TYR A 303 -7.65 16.73 14.36
C TYR A 303 -6.25 16.93 14.95
N ASN A 304 -6.01 16.49 16.19
CA ASN A 304 -4.71 16.54 16.85
C ASN A 304 -3.83 15.33 16.49
N ASN A 305 -3.45 15.23 15.23
CA ASN A 305 -2.47 14.28 14.69
C ASN A 305 -1.00 14.76 14.82
N PHE A 306 -0.76 15.94 15.40
CA PHE A 306 0.58 16.41 15.77
C PHE A 306 1.15 15.66 16.99
N THR A 307 0.30 15.43 18.00
CA THR A 307 0.71 14.83 19.28
C THR A 307 -0.02 13.54 19.61
N ARG A 308 -1.20 13.29 19.03
CA ARG A 308 -2.01 12.10 19.30
C ARG A 308 -2.18 11.29 18.02
N ARG A 309 -1.41 10.20 17.94
CA ARG A 309 -1.54 9.25 16.85
C ARG A 309 -2.90 8.54 16.93
N ALA A 310 -3.73 8.68 15.89
CA ALA A 310 -5.04 8.07 15.82
C ALA A 310 -4.93 6.55 15.57
N TYR A 311 -5.73 5.74 16.27
CA TYR A 311 -5.76 4.29 16.06
C TYR A 311 -7.12 3.72 16.42
N VAL A 312 -7.54 2.67 15.70
CA VAL A 312 -8.78 1.94 16.02
C VAL A 312 -8.52 1.01 17.21
N SER A 313 -9.34 1.17 18.26
CA SER A 313 -9.25 0.35 19.47
C SER A 313 -9.60 -1.12 19.21
N LYS A 314 -9.12 -2.04 20.07
CA LYS A 314 -9.44 -3.48 19.95
C LYS A 314 -10.95 -3.78 19.91
N PRO A 315 -11.80 -3.15 20.75
CA PRO A 315 -13.25 -3.35 20.66
C PRO A 315 -13.83 -2.91 19.32
N LYS A 316 -13.46 -1.71 18.82
CA LYS A 316 -13.92 -1.23 17.50
C LYS A 316 -13.50 -2.17 16.37
N LYS A 317 -12.29 -2.75 16.47
CA LYS A 317 -11.82 -3.77 15.51
C LYS A 317 -12.73 -5.00 15.44
N ILE A 318 -13.15 -5.52 16.59
CA ILE A 318 -14.03 -6.69 16.67
C ILE A 318 -15.44 -6.32 16.17
N LEU A 319 -15.95 -5.16 16.57
CA LEU A 319 -17.29 -4.67 16.18
C LEU A 319 -17.43 -4.39 14.68
N ALA A 320 -16.32 -4.14 13.96
CA ALA A 320 -16.34 -3.97 12.52
C ALA A 320 -16.52 -5.30 11.75
N LEU A 321 -16.16 -6.46 12.35
CA LEU A 321 -16.15 -7.74 11.65
C LEU A 321 -17.53 -8.22 11.18
N PRO A 322 -18.62 -8.09 11.95
CA PRO A 322 -19.96 -8.47 11.49
C PRO A 322 -20.41 -7.64 10.27
N LEU A 323 -20.14 -6.32 10.28
CA LEU A 323 -20.46 -5.45 9.15
C LEU A 323 -19.63 -5.81 7.91
N ALA A 324 -18.32 -6.07 8.09
CA ALA A 324 -17.44 -6.53 7.03
C ALA A 324 -17.92 -7.86 6.44
N TYR A 325 -18.38 -8.78 7.28
CA TYR A 325 -18.90 -10.07 6.86
C TYR A 325 -20.20 -9.90 6.07
N ALA A 326 -21.15 -9.11 6.59
CA ALA A 326 -22.40 -8.82 5.88
C ALA A 326 -22.16 -8.21 4.49
N LYS A 327 -21.24 -7.24 4.38
CA LYS A 327 -20.82 -6.66 3.10
C LYS A 327 -20.13 -7.65 2.16
N SER A 328 -19.51 -8.70 2.69
CA SER A 328 -18.83 -9.73 1.88
C SER A 328 -19.76 -10.77 1.24
N LEU A 329 -21.02 -10.83 1.68
CA LEU A 329 -22.03 -11.75 1.17
C LEU A 329 -22.77 -11.21 -0.06
N VAL A 330 -22.66 -9.91 -0.31
CA VAL A 330 -23.20 -9.20 -1.48
C VAL A 330 -22.17 -9.22 -2.59
#